data_AF-A0A126R422-F1
#
_entry.id   AF-A0A126R422-F1
#
_cell.length_a   1.000
_cell.length_b   1.000
_cell.length_c   1.000
_cell.angle_alpha   90.00
_cell.angle_beta   90.00
_cell.angle_gamma   90.00
#
_symmetry.space_group_name_H-M   'P 1'
#
loop_
_entity.id
_entity.type
_entity.pdbx_description
1 polymer ?
#
loop_
_entity_poly.entity_id
_entity_poly.type
_entity_poly.pdbx_seq_one_letter_code
_entity_poly.pdbx_strand_id
1 'polypeptide(L)'
;MEMQGTITNEIVGETSTCYLQYTVTIRTHLHSRKRSFRRILAATLPFANGVMGFAALHQRRHIKNSYSTPFVFQHRIRAAIQTINDRELEKGPIMEGEVEIDGMFVTGKKVKPRVETQSQPKGHGGSEAYG
;
A
#
# COMPACT_ATOMS: atom_id res chain seq x y z
N MET A 1 -14.77 18.17 -25.67
CA MET A 1 -13.68 18.36 -24.68
C MET A 1 -13.84 19.79 -24.19
N GLU A 2 -14.33 19.98 -22.96
CA GLU A 2 -14.46 21.33 -22.40
C GLU A 2 -13.09 21.82 -21.93
N MET A 3 -12.74 23.04 -22.35
CA MET A 3 -11.52 23.75 -21.98
C MET A 3 -11.70 24.31 -20.56
N GLN A 4 -10.91 23.88 -19.58
CA GLN A 4 -11.10 24.27 -18.17
C GLN A 4 -9.92 25.01 -17.52
N GLY A 5 -8.86 25.34 -18.26
CA GLY A 5 -7.79 26.17 -17.71
C GLY A 5 -6.72 26.60 -18.72
N THR A 6 -5.88 27.53 -18.30
CA THR A 6 -4.73 28.05 -19.05
C THR A 6 -3.47 27.80 -18.22
N ILE A 7 -2.44 27.19 -18.83
CA ILE A 7 -1.13 27.04 -18.20
C ILE A 7 -0.24 28.13 -18.77
N THR A 8 0.25 29.01 -17.89
CA THR A 8 1.26 30.03 -18.19
C THR A 8 2.63 29.50 -17.82
N ASN A 9 3.55 29.47 -18.78
CA ASN A 9 4.95 29.19 -18.50
C ASN A 9 5.62 30.50 -18.03
N GLU A 10 5.98 30.59 -16.75
CA GLU A 10 6.52 31.82 -16.15
C GLU A 10 7.91 32.21 -16.69
N ILE A 11 8.63 31.27 -17.32
CA ILE A 11 9.97 31.51 -17.87
C ILE A 11 9.87 32.06 -19.31
N VAL A 12 8.91 31.58 -20.10
CA VAL A 12 8.79 31.90 -21.53
C VAL A 12 7.67 32.91 -21.80
N GLY A 13 6.76 33.14 -20.85
CA GLY A 13 5.60 34.03 -21.00
C GLY A 13 4.49 33.48 -21.91
N GLU A 14 4.65 32.23 -22.38
CA GLU A 14 3.69 31.58 -23.26
C GLU A 14 2.50 31.01 -22.47
N THR A 15 1.31 31.28 -22.99
CA THR A 15 0.05 30.83 -22.40
C THR A 15 -0.56 29.74 -23.29
N SER A 16 -0.65 28.52 -22.76
CA SER A 16 -1.17 27.36 -23.49
C SER A 16 -2.52 26.93 -22.92
N THR A 17 -3.43 26.47 -23.79
CA THR A 17 -4.71 25.95 -23.36
C THR A 17 -4.53 24.56 -22.73
N CYS A 18 -4.98 24.43 -21.49
CA CYS A 18 -4.89 23.18 -20.76
C CYS A 18 -6.10 22.32 -21.07
N TYR A 19 -5.87 21.22 -21.78
CA TYR A 19 -6.86 20.17 -22.00
C TYR A 19 -6.78 19.08 -20.91
N LEU A 20 -6.43 19.45 -19.66
CA LEU A 20 -6.48 18.48 -18.57
C LEU A 20 -7.92 17.94 -18.47
N GLN A 21 -8.10 16.68 -18.85
CA GLN A 21 -9.34 15.98 -18.56
C GLN A 21 -9.38 15.74 -17.05
N TYR A 22 -10.06 16.63 -16.33
CA TYR A 22 -10.38 16.41 -14.92
C TYR A 22 -11.24 15.15 -14.82
N THR A 23 -10.60 14.07 -14.39
CA THR A 23 -11.25 12.82 -14.06
C THR A 23 -11.14 12.65 -12.55
N VAL A 24 -12.15 12.07 -11.92
CA VAL A 24 -12.18 11.85 -10.46
C VAL A 24 -10.98 11.02 -9.98
N THR A 25 -10.36 10.25 -10.88
CA THR A 25 -9.16 9.45 -10.57
C THR A 25 -7.84 10.17 -10.86
N ILE A 26 -7.84 11.44 -11.27
CA ILE A 26 -6.61 12.22 -11.45
C ILE A 26 -5.85 12.32 -10.12
N ARG A 27 -4.52 12.25 -10.19
CA ARG A 27 -3.63 12.22 -9.00
C ARG A 27 -3.88 11.05 -8.04
N THR A 28 -4.57 10.00 -8.48
CA THR A 28 -4.72 8.75 -7.73
C THR A 28 -4.00 7.60 -8.43
N HIS A 29 -3.77 6.51 -7.69
CA HIS A 29 -3.25 5.25 -8.24
C HIS A 29 -4.14 4.61 -9.32
N LEU A 30 -5.37 5.11 -9.50
CA LEU A 30 -6.34 4.68 -10.50
C LEU A 30 -6.42 5.65 -11.70
N HIS A 31 -5.43 6.53 -11.87
CA HIS A 31 -5.33 7.41 -13.02
C HIS A 31 -5.12 6.62 -14.35
N SER A 32 -5.55 7.21 -15.46
CA SER A 32 -5.32 6.70 -16.82
C SER A 32 -5.74 5.24 -17.04
N ARG A 33 -6.88 4.83 -16.50
CA ARG A 33 -7.44 3.49 -16.69
C ARG A 33 -8.46 3.49 -17.84
N LYS A 34 -8.36 2.50 -18.73
CA LYS A 34 -9.30 2.25 -19.85
C LYS A 34 -10.74 1.90 -19.41
N ARG A 35 -11.04 1.90 -18.12
CA ARG A 35 -12.31 1.47 -17.53
C ARG A 35 -13.17 2.69 -17.21
N SER A 36 -14.48 2.61 -17.47
CA SER A 36 -15.41 3.63 -16.99
C SER A 36 -15.37 3.73 -15.46
N PHE A 37 -15.56 4.94 -14.94
CA PHE A 37 -15.52 5.21 -13.51
C PHE A 37 -16.47 4.30 -12.70
N ARG A 38 -17.70 4.09 -13.19
CA ARG A 38 -18.66 3.15 -12.58
C ARG A 38 -18.12 1.72 -12.45
N ARG A 39 -17.39 1.22 -13.46
CA ARG A 39 -16.78 -0.12 -13.42
C ARG A 39 -15.58 -0.20 -12.50
N ILE A 40 -14.89 0.93 -12.27
CA ILE A 40 -13.83 1.01 -11.27
C ILE A 40 -14.44 0.91 -9.87
N LEU A 41 -15.49 1.67 -9.58
CA LEU A 41 -16.20 1.62 -8.29
C LEU A 41 -16.82 0.25 -7.99
N ALA A 42 -17.50 -0.34 -8.97
CA ALA A 42 -18.06 -1.68 -8.82
C ALA A 42 -16.98 -2.76 -8.59
N ALA A 43 -15.75 -2.51 -9.03
CA ALA A 43 -14.62 -3.41 -8.84
C ALA A 43 -13.95 -3.24 -7.46
N THR A 44 -13.99 -2.05 -6.87
CA THR A 44 -13.44 -1.82 -5.52
C THR A 44 -14.31 -2.44 -4.43
N LEU A 45 -15.64 -2.44 -4.58
CA LEU A 45 -16.57 -3.00 -3.59
C LEU A 45 -16.25 -4.45 -3.16
N PRO A 46 -16.16 -5.43 -4.06
CA PRO A 46 -15.82 -6.80 -3.66
C PRO A 46 -14.42 -6.85 -3.04
N PHE A 47 -13.45 -6.07 -3.54
CA PHE A 47 -12.11 -6.05 -2.93
C PHE A 47 -12.15 -5.58 -1.47
N ALA A 48 -12.93 -4.54 -1.15
CA ALA A 48 -13.08 -4.03 0.21
C ALA A 48 -13.87 -4.98 1.13
N ASN A 49 -14.83 -5.73 0.59
CA ASN A 49 -15.60 -6.71 1.36
C ASN A 49 -14.79 -7.95 1.76
N GLY A 50 -13.66 -8.22 1.12
CA GLY A 50 -12.79 -9.35 1.48
C GLY A 50 -11.79 -8.95 2.55
N VAL A 51 -11.71 -9.70 3.66
CA VAL A 51 -10.76 -9.45 4.77
C VAL A 51 -9.30 -9.37 4.28
N MET A 52 -8.92 -10.21 3.31
CA MET A 52 -7.59 -10.19 2.66
C MET A 52 -7.63 -9.62 1.22
N GLY A 53 -8.77 -9.06 0.82
CA GLY A 53 -9.12 -8.82 -0.57
C GLY A 53 -9.52 -10.09 -1.34
N PHE A 54 -9.72 -9.95 -2.65
CA PHE A 54 -10.13 -11.03 -3.54
C PHE A 54 -8.97 -11.57 -4.36
N ALA A 55 -8.93 -12.88 -4.62
CA ALA A 55 -8.06 -13.42 -5.65
C ALA A 55 -8.50 -12.94 -7.04
N ALA A 56 -7.54 -12.65 -7.93
CA ALA A 56 -7.82 -12.10 -9.25
C ALA A 56 -8.75 -12.98 -10.10
N LEU A 57 -8.72 -14.30 -9.91
CA LEU A 57 -9.59 -15.25 -10.59
C LEU A 57 -11.07 -15.13 -10.16
N HIS A 58 -11.32 -14.90 -8.88
CA HIS A 58 -12.66 -14.62 -8.35
C HIS A 58 -13.13 -13.24 -8.83
N GLN A 59 -12.26 -12.24 -8.74
CA GLN A 59 -12.55 -10.88 -9.16
C GLN A 59 -12.92 -10.75 -10.64
N ARG A 60 -12.31 -11.58 -11.51
CA ARG A 60 -12.67 -11.68 -12.93
C ARG A 60 -14.16 -11.94 -13.14
N ARG A 61 -14.81 -12.74 -12.27
CA ARG A 61 -16.23 -13.09 -12.39
C ARG A 61 -17.13 -11.88 -12.12
N HIS A 62 -16.75 -11.06 -11.15
CA HIS A 62 -17.46 -9.81 -10.83
C HIS A 62 -17.27 -8.74 -11.92
N ILE A 63 -16.06 -8.62 -12.46
CA ILE A 63 -15.66 -7.50 -13.34
C ILE A 63 -15.81 -7.82 -14.86
N LYS A 64 -16.02 -9.11 -15.19
CA LYS A 64 -16.13 -9.71 -16.54
C LYS A 64 -14.95 -9.31 -17.45
N ASN A 65 -13.75 -9.81 -17.17
CA ASN A 65 -12.52 -9.51 -17.95
C ASN A 65 -11.52 -10.68 -18.03
N SER A 66 -10.42 -10.46 -18.75
CA SER A 66 -9.26 -11.35 -18.68
C SER A 66 -8.54 -11.17 -17.34
N TYR A 67 -7.93 -12.25 -16.83
CA TYR A 67 -7.25 -12.35 -15.53
C TYR A 67 -6.17 -11.29 -15.30
N SER A 68 -5.48 -10.83 -16.35
CA SER A 68 -4.45 -9.79 -16.25
C SER A 68 -4.99 -8.46 -15.73
N THR A 69 -6.24 -8.12 -16.09
CA THR A 69 -6.86 -6.86 -15.72
C THR A 69 -7.19 -6.74 -14.22
N PRO A 70 -7.92 -7.68 -13.58
CA PRO A 70 -8.16 -7.64 -12.14
C PRO A 70 -6.86 -7.82 -11.36
N PHE A 71 -5.90 -8.60 -11.86
CA PHE A 71 -4.59 -8.75 -11.22
C PHE A 71 -3.87 -7.39 -11.07
N VAL A 72 -3.65 -6.67 -12.18
CA VAL A 72 -2.98 -5.35 -12.13
C VAL A 72 -3.82 -4.33 -11.36
N PHE A 73 -5.15 -4.38 -11.49
CA PHE A 73 -6.06 -3.48 -10.78
C PHE A 73 -5.96 -3.63 -9.25
N GLN A 74 -5.99 -4.87 -8.75
CA GLN A 74 -5.88 -5.13 -7.31
C GLN A 74 -4.53 -4.71 -6.74
N HIS A 75 -3.44 -4.87 -7.49
CA HIS A 75 -2.12 -4.37 -7.07
C HIS A 75 -2.09 -2.84 -6.94
N ARG A 76 -2.80 -2.12 -7.83
CA ARG A 76 -2.92 -0.66 -7.70
C ARG A 76 -3.74 -0.26 -6.48
N ILE A 77 -4.78 -1.02 -6.11
CA ILE A 77 -5.52 -0.78 -4.86
C ILE A 77 -4.60 -1.00 -3.65
N ARG A 78 -3.82 -2.08 -3.62
CA ARG A 78 -2.86 -2.34 -2.54
C ARG A 78 -1.81 -1.23 -2.43
N ALA A 79 -1.26 -0.78 -3.55
CA ALA A 79 -0.33 0.35 -3.58
C ALA A 79 -0.99 1.64 -3.04
N ALA A 80 -2.27 1.86 -3.33
CA ALA A 80 -3.01 2.99 -2.78
C ALA A 80 -3.19 2.92 -1.27
N ILE A 81 -3.54 1.74 -0.74
CA ILE A 81 -3.66 1.50 0.70
C ILE A 81 -2.29 1.72 1.37
N GLN A 82 -1.22 1.18 0.79
CA GLN A 82 0.13 1.36 1.31
C GLN A 82 0.52 2.85 1.37
N THR A 83 0.31 3.62 0.30
CA THR A 83 0.59 5.07 0.31
C THR A 83 -0.19 5.81 1.39
N ILE A 84 -1.44 5.39 1.68
CA ILE A 84 -2.23 5.99 2.75
C ILE A 84 -1.64 5.61 4.11
N ASN A 85 -1.35 4.33 4.34
CA ASN A 85 -0.77 3.86 5.58
C ASN A 85 0.59 4.53 5.88
N ASP A 86 1.46 4.66 4.88
CA ASP A 86 2.75 5.31 5.01
C ASP A 86 2.59 6.79 5.44
N ARG A 87 1.63 7.51 4.83
CA ARG A 87 1.31 8.90 5.20
C ARG A 87 0.71 9.04 6.60
N GLU A 88 -0.08 8.07 7.04
CA GLU A 88 -0.62 8.08 8.40
C GLU A 88 0.49 7.77 9.42
N LEU A 89 1.40 6.84 9.09
CA LEU A 89 2.55 6.50 9.92
C LEU A 89 3.51 7.68 10.10
N GLU A 90 3.69 8.52 9.07
CA GLU A 90 4.44 9.78 9.16
C GLU A 90 3.90 10.74 10.24
N LYS A 91 2.59 10.66 10.55
CA LYS A 91 1.97 11.49 11.59
C LYS A 91 2.10 10.90 13.00
N GLY A 92 2.59 9.67 13.12
CA GLY A 92 2.68 8.91 14.36
C GLY A 92 2.06 7.53 14.26
N PRO A 93 2.26 6.67 15.28
CA PRO A 93 1.64 5.35 15.33
C PRO A 93 0.11 5.49 15.40
N ILE A 94 -0.60 4.70 14.59
CA ILE A 94 -2.07 4.69 14.56
C ILE A 94 -2.65 4.18 15.90
N MET A 95 -1.92 3.31 16.58
CA MET A 95 -2.26 2.73 17.88
C MET A 95 -0.99 2.63 18.73
N GLU A 96 -1.12 2.84 20.04
CA GLU A 96 -0.04 2.78 21.01
C GLU A 96 -0.29 1.67 22.05
N GLY A 97 0.78 1.13 22.65
CA GLY A 97 0.70 0.06 23.65
C GLY A 97 0.65 -1.35 23.05
N GLU A 98 0.07 -2.30 23.80
CA GLU A 98 -0.15 -3.67 23.32
C GLU A 98 -1.37 -3.70 22.41
N VAL A 99 -1.13 -3.91 21.11
CA VAL A 99 -2.18 -3.98 20.09
C VAL A 99 -2.42 -5.44 19.72
N GLU A 100 -3.58 -5.96 20.11
CA GLU A 100 -4.04 -7.27 19.67
C GLU A 100 -4.73 -7.15 18.31
N ILE A 101 -4.18 -7.83 17.30
CA ILE A 101 -4.72 -7.82 15.94
C ILE A 101 -5.43 -9.15 15.68
N ASP A 102 -6.76 -9.14 15.75
CA ASP A 102 -7.58 -10.32 15.41
C ASP A 102 -7.48 -10.63 13.91
N GLY A 103 -7.32 -11.91 13.58
CA GLY A 103 -7.26 -12.38 12.20
C GLY A 103 -6.01 -11.99 11.40
N MET A 104 -4.90 -11.60 12.05
CA MET A 104 -3.67 -11.25 11.33
C MET A 104 -3.06 -12.46 10.60
N PHE A 105 -3.18 -12.46 9.28
CA PHE A 105 -2.58 -13.47 8.41
C PHE A 105 -1.22 -13.00 7.89
N VAL A 106 -0.15 -13.26 8.65
CA VAL A 106 1.22 -12.92 8.24
C VAL A 106 1.74 -13.98 7.26
N THR A 107 1.69 -13.71 5.96
CA THR A 107 2.33 -14.57 4.97
C THR A 107 3.82 -14.27 4.88
N GLY A 108 4.63 -15.08 5.57
CA GLY A 108 6.09 -15.05 5.49
C GLY A 108 6.68 -16.28 6.17
N LYS A 109 7.87 -16.71 5.75
CA LYS A 109 8.65 -17.66 6.59
C LYS A 109 8.85 -16.99 7.94
N LYS A 110 8.62 -17.72 9.05
CA LYS A 110 9.02 -17.27 10.39
C LYS A 110 10.48 -16.81 10.32
N VAL A 111 10.71 -15.50 10.34
CA VAL A 111 12.06 -14.95 10.49
C VAL A 111 12.40 -15.24 11.94
N LYS A 112 13.31 -16.20 12.16
CA LYS A 112 13.82 -16.46 13.51
C LYS A 112 14.42 -15.14 14.01
N PRO A 113 14.02 -14.64 15.19
CA PRO A 113 14.65 -13.46 15.75
C PRO A 113 16.15 -13.75 15.89
N ARG A 114 16.99 -12.81 15.44
CA ARG A 114 18.43 -12.87 15.71
C ARG A 114 18.59 -12.65 17.20
N VAL A 115 18.91 -13.72 17.93
CA VAL A 115 19.36 -13.61 19.31
C VAL A 115 20.71 -12.91 19.24
N GLU A 116 20.79 -11.66 19.69
CA GLU A 116 22.06 -11.05 20.03
C GLU A 116 22.57 -11.75 21.28
N THR A 117 23.53 -12.65 21.10
CA THR A 117 24.23 -13.29 22.22
C THR A 117 24.96 -12.20 23.00
N GLN A 118 24.39 -11.73 24.10
CA GLN A 118 25.12 -10.95 25.08
C GLN A 118 26.23 -11.84 25.63
N SER A 119 27.49 -11.54 25.27
CA SER A 119 28.66 -12.22 25.81
C SER A 119 28.71 -11.97 27.32
N GLN A 120 28.55 -13.02 28.11
CA GLN A 120 28.83 -12.96 29.55
C GLN A 120 30.31 -12.57 29.77
N PRO A 121 30.62 -11.64 30.69
CA PRO A 121 32.00 -11.31 31.01
C PRO A 121 32.68 -12.49 31.70
N LYS A 122 33.89 -12.86 31.25
CA LYS A 122 34.73 -13.87 31.91
C LYS A 122 35.20 -13.35 33.27
N GLY A 123 34.68 -13.92 34.34
CA GLY A 123 35.16 -13.68 35.70
C GLY A 123 36.61 -14.17 35.86
N HIS A 124 37.43 -13.35 36.50
CA HIS A 124 38.80 -13.63 36.90
C HIS A 124 38.83 -13.76 38.44
N GLY A 125 39.56 -14.76 38.96
CA GLY A 125 39.65 -15.10 40.40
C GLY A 125 39.18 -16.53 40.62
N GLY A 126 39.96 -17.48 41.12
CA GLY A 126 40.95 -17.41 42.18
C GLY A 126 40.45 -18.34 43.29
N SER A 127 41.07 -19.51 43.45
CA SER A 127 40.86 -20.43 44.58
C SER A 127 42.18 -21.16 44.79
N GLU A 128 43.02 -20.69 45.70
CA GLU A 128 43.01 -21.06 47.13
C GLU A 128 42.99 -22.58 47.33
N ALA A 129 44.12 -23.06 47.84
CA ALA A 129 44.35 -24.40 48.36
C ALA A 129 43.40 -24.70 49.54
N TYR A 130 43.11 -25.98 49.77
CA TYR A 130 43.04 -26.71 51.07
C TYR A 130 42.15 -27.95 50.90
N GLY A 131 42.66 -29.11 51.33
CA GLY A 131 41.90 -30.36 51.52
C GLY A 131 42.51 -31.56 50.83
#